data_AF-E3RJ02-F1
#
_entry.id   AF-E3RJ02-F1
#
_cell.length_a   1.000
_cell.length_b   1.000
_cell.length_c   1.000
_cell.angle_alpha   90.00
_cell.angle_beta   90.00
_cell.angle_gamma   90.00
#
_symmetry.space_group_name_H-M   'P 1'
#
loop_
_entity.id
_entity.type
_entity.pdbx_description
1 polymer ?
#
loop_
_entity_poly.entity_id
_entity_poly.type
_entity_poly.pdbx_seq_one_letter_code
_entity_poly.pdbx_strand_id
1 'polypeptide(L)'
;MMIVGGYPRFVELGHNDAYLPVWLQEAGYNTYYTGKLMNGHSTTTYNKPRAAGWNQSDFLIDPGTYVFYNTSMTRNNDPYKFFPGEYSTDLVSKAAVGFLDDAIAAASERPFFLGVAPVAPHSETITDPRPAKFNPPVPAKRHEHLFPNVTVPRTPNFNPEKPGTASYFKTLRQLNRTELDYNDVWYRKRLQSLQSVDELVDSIMDRLGASPEVIENTYMIYTTDNGFHIGQHRLGPGKSCGIEEDVNIPFFMRGPGIAKAAVQNIPSSHTDIVPTLFHLAGIPLREEFDGEIMPVTKSLLAQDAKSEHVNIEFWGNYLVEGNTFYGASGYVNNTYKTVRVVAGAYDVAYTVWCTNEHQLYDMKKDPYQLTNLYGTNSTAVNNWPTNKLASRLNGLLLTLKRCKGHVCTRPWEKVHPQGNVRNLEDAMDERYDVFYGERQHVMSFSRCVMGQDLSVEGALEPVVWQDEWNSWSWAT
;
A
#
# COMPACT_ATOMS: atom_id res chain seq x y z
N MET A 1 -4.13 18.61 -18.17
CA MET A 1 -4.23 17.26 -17.58
C MET A 1 -4.34 17.47 -16.08
N MET A 2 -5.45 17.09 -15.46
CA MET A 2 -5.60 17.19 -14.00
C MET A 2 -4.52 16.32 -13.37
N ILE A 3 -3.70 16.90 -12.48
CA ILE A 3 -2.66 16.16 -11.78
C ILE A 3 -3.36 15.39 -10.67
N VAL A 4 -3.53 14.08 -10.86
CA VAL A 4 -4.30 13.24 -9.93
C VAL A 4 -3.46 12.81 -8.72
N GLY A 5 -2.12 12.86 -8.81
CA GLY A 5 -1.21 12.49 -7.73
C GLY A 5 0.26 12.77 -8.07
N GLY A 6 1.18 12.23 -7.28
CA GLY A 6 2.62 12.40 -7.46
C GLY A 6 3.18 13.73 -6.92
N TYR A 7 4.47 13.98 -7.18
CA TYR A 7 5.22 15.12 -6.61
C TYR A 7 4.55 16.49 -6.83
N PRO A 8 4.04 16.82 -8.03
CA PRO A 8 3.40 18.13 -8.22
C PRO A 8 2.15 18.29 -7.36
N ARG A 9 1.32 17.25 -7.21
CA ARG A 9 0.10 17.31 -6.38
C ARG A 9 0.46 17.35 -4.90
N PHE A 10 1.47 16.58 -4.48
CA PHE A 10 2.00 16.60 -3.11
C PHE A 10 2.47 18.01 -2.70
N VAL A 11 3.19 18.70 -3.60
CA VAL A 11 3.60 20.10 -3.42
C VAL A 11 2.40 21.06 -3.42
N GLU A 12 1.47 20.92 -4.37
CA GLU A 12 0.28 21.77 -4.49
C GLU A 12 -0.57 21.75 -3.21
N LEU A 13 -0.65 20.59 -2.55
CA LEU A 13 -1.37 20.39 -1.30
C LEU A 13 -0.60 20.88 -0.05
N GLY A 14 0.61 21.41 -0.21
CA GLY A 14 1.45 21.89 0.89
C GLY A 14 2.12 20.78 1.70
N HIS A 15 2.07 19.52 1.25
CA HIS A 15 2.64 18.40 2.01
C HIS A 15 4.16 18.40 2.03
N ASN A 16 4.82 19.09 1.10
CA ASN A 16 6.28 19.22 1.11
C ASN A 16 6.81 19.94 2.37
N ASP A 17 5.96 20.72 3.04
CA ASP A 17 6.32 21.40 4.29
C ASP A 17 5.79 20.66 5.53
N ALA A 18 5.06 19.56 5.34
CA ALA A 18 4.36 18.83 6.39
C ALA A 18 4.37 17.32 6.12
N TYR A 19 5.55 16.72 6.20
CA TYR A 19 5.75 15.28 6.05
C TYR A 19 6.95 14.77 6.87
N LEU A 20 7.07 13.45 6.99
CA LEU A 20 7.97 12.75 7.92
C LEU A 20 9.38 13.37 8.10
N PRO A 21 10.19 13.59 7.04
CA PRO A 21 11.55 14.10 7.21
C PRO A 21 11.60 15.53 7.79
N VAL A 22 10.61 16.38 7.52
CA VAL A 22 10.51 17.72 8.12
C VAL A 22 10.27 17.57 9.63
N TRP A 23 9.29 16.77 10.02
CA TRP A 23 8.98 16.55 11.44
C TRP A 23 10.12 15.87 12.21
N LEU A 24 10.86 14.97 11.56
CA LEU A 24 12.05 14.35 12.15
C LEU A 24 13.17 15.37 12.39
N GLN A 25 13.41 16.29 11.45
CA GLN A 25 14.39 17.36 11.66
C GLN A 25 13.99 18.29 12.79
N GLU A 26 12.70 18.63 12.92
CA GLU A 26 12.15 19.40 14.05
C GLU A 26 12.38 18.68 15.39
N ALA A 27 12.28 17.35 15.40
CA ALA A 27 12.59 16.50 16.55
C ALA A 27 14.09 16.25 16.78
N GLY A 28 14.98 16.87 16.00
CA GLY A 28 16.43 16.77 16.19
C GLY A 28 17.10 15.62 15.45
N TYR A 29 16.42 14.90 14.56
CA TYR A 29 17.04 13.86 13.74
C TYR A 29 17.85 14.46 12.57
N ASN A 30 18.91 13.77 12.18
CA ASN A 30 19.51 13.90 10.85
C ASN A 30 18.75 12.99 9.87
N THR A 31 18.44 13.49 8.68
CA THR A 31 17.59 12.80 7.71
C THR A 31 18.32 12.59 6.39
N TYR A 32 18.28 11.35 5.90
CA TYR A 32 18.96 10.91 4.69
C TYR A 32 18.01 10.13 3.79
N TYR A 33 18.15 10.25 2.48
CA TYR A 33 17.32 9.51 1.53
C TYR A 33 18.08 9.12 0.26
N THR A 34 17.92 7.90 -0.22
CA THR A 34 18.36 7.52 -1.57
C THR A 34 17.33 6.67 -2.29
N GLY A 35 17.19 6.85 -3.60
CA GLY A 35 16.27 6.11 -4.44
C GLY A 35 15.06 6.91 -4.91
N LYS A 36 13.97 6.23 -5.24
CA LYS A 36 12.76 6.84 -5.79
C LYS A 36 12.00 7.55 -4.68
N LEU A 37 11.70 8.83 -4.83
CA LEU A 37 10.87 9.58 -3.88
C LEU A 37 9.37 9.37 -4.16
N MET A 38 8.89 9.81 -5.32
CA MET A 38 7.50 9.63 -5.75
C MET A 38 7.35 9.88 -7.25
N ASN A 39 6.26 9.39 -7.84
CA ASN A 39 5.97 9.59 -9.26
C ASN A 39 5.91 11.09 -9.61
N GLY A 40 6.48 11.47 -10.76
CA GLY A 40 6.47 12.88 -11.19
C GLY A 40 7.50 13.74 -10.48
N HIS A 41 8.38 13.19 -9.63
CA HIS A 41 9.64 13.80 -9.25
C HIS A 41 10.63 13.60 -10.42
N SER A 42 10.64 14.59 -11.33
CA SER A 42 11.16 14.46 -12.69
C SER A 42 12.14 15.57 -13.04
N THR A 43 12.81 15.45 -14.18
CA THR A 43 13.73 16.47 -14.72
C THR A 43 13.15 17.88 -14.81
N THR A 44 11.81 18.02 -14.80
CA THR A 44 11.13 19.32 -14.88
C THR A 44 10.56 19.84 -13.56
N THR A 45 10.49 18.98 -12.52
CA THR A 45 9.79 19.24 -11.25
C THR A 45 10.67 19.08 -10.01
N TYR A 46 11.80 18.37 -10.09
CA TYR A 46 12.65 18.03 -8.92
C TYR A 46 13.17 19.22 -8.10
N ASN A 47 13.21 20.40 -8.73
CA ASN A 47 13.66 21.64 -8.11
C ASN A 47 12.56 22.71 -8.00
N LYS A 48 11.27 22.32 -8.07
CA LYS A 48 10.12 23.25 -8.07
C LYS A 48 8.98 22.80 -7.13
N PRO A 49 9.11 22.98 -5.81
CA PRO A 49 10.34 23.23 -5.07
C PRO A 49 11.15 21.93 -4.95
N ARG A 50 12.29 22.01 -4.26
CA ARG A 50 13.02 20.80 -3.84
C ARG A 50 12.30 20.11 -2.68
N ALA A 51 12.47 18.80 -2.57
CA ALA A 51 11.93 18.02 -1.45
C ALA A 51 12.55 18.53 -0.15
N ALA A 52 11.71 18.93 0.82
CA ALA A 52 12.20 19.56 2.06
C ALA A 52 12.62 18.52 3.11
N GLY A 53 13.34 18.94 4.15
CA GLY A 53 13.56 18.08 5.33
C GLY A 53 14.68 17.06 5.20
N TRP A 54 15.60 17.16 4.24
CA TRP A 54 16.73 16.22 4.07
C TRP A 54 18.07 16.89 4.35
N ASN A 55 18.89 16.31 5.23
CA ASN A 55 20.28 16.74 5.41
C ASN A 55 21.10 16.38 4.17
N GLN A 56 20.92 15.16 3.66
CA GLN A 56 21.47 14.74 2.36
C GLN A 56 20.51 13.79 1.62
N SER A 57 20.54 13.81 0.29
CA SER A 57 19.67 12.99 -0.54
C SER A 57 20.24 12.63 -1.91
N ASP A 58 19.98 11.41 -2.37
CA ASP A 58 20.24 10.91 -3.73
C ASP A 58 18.93 10.44 -4.37
N PHE A 59 18.20 11.35 -5.01
CA PHE A 59 16.91 11.00 -5.60
C PHE A 59 17.07 10.43 -7.02
N LEU A 60 16.40 9.31 -7.29
CA LEU A 60 16.10 8.88 -8.65
C LEU A 60 15.07 9.85 -9.26
N ILE A 61 15.31 10.25 -10.51
CA ILE A 61 14.57 11.31 -11.22
C ILE A 61 13.95 10.75 -12.49
N ASP A 62 12.66 10.98 -12.70
CA ASP A 62 11.96 10.62 -13.94
C ASP A 62 12.47 11.47 -15.12
N PRO A 63 12.61 10.92 -16.35
CA PRO A 63 12.14 9.60 -16.78
C PRO A 63 13.14 8.45 -16.59
N GLY A 64 14.36 8.71 -16.11
CA GLY A 64 15.40 7.68 -15.96
C GLY A 64 15.23 6.77 -14.75
N THR A 65 14.34 7.08 -13.80
CA THR A 65 14.10 6.31 -12.56
C THR A 65 14.09 4.80 -12.76
N TYR A 66 13.40 4.32 -13.80
CA TYR A 66 13.16 2.88 -14.05
C TYR A 66 14.07 2.26 -15.12
N VAL A 67 15.10 2.98 -15.59
CA VAL A 67 16.05 2.46 -16.59
C VAL A 67 17.27 1.91 -15.85
N PHE A 68 17.32 0.59 -15.70
CA PHE A 68 18.21 -0.08 -14.74
C PHE A 68 19.71 0.20 -14.97
N TYR A 69 20.15 0.36 -16.22
CA TYR A 69 21.55 0.63 -16.60
C TYR A 69 21.78 2.05 -17.16
N ASN A 70 20.85 2.97 -16.95
CA ASN A 70 21.02 4.37 -17.36
C ASN A 70 20.08 5.26 -16.54
N THR A 71 20.04 5.03 -15.23
CA THR A 71 19.14 5.80 -14.38
C THR A 71 19.58 7.26 -14.30
N SER A 72 18.65 8.16 -13.96
CA SER A 72 18.99 9.54 -13.64
C SER A 72 18.83 9.81 -12.16
N MET A 73 19.82 10.48 -11.55
CA MET A 73 19.79 10.87 -10.14
C MET A 73 20.26 12.30 -9.93
N THR A 74 19.85 12.91 -8.83
CA THR A 74 20.37 14.18 -8.30
C THR A 74 20.88 13.99 -6.88
N ARG A 75 22.04 14.60 -6.57
CA ARG A 75 22.62 14.69 -5.22
C ARG A 75 22.23 16.04 -4.63
N ASN A 76 21.52 16.04 -3.50
CA ASN A 76 21.13 17.24 -2.76
C ASN A 76 20.47 18.30 -3.68
N ASN A 77 21.21 19.37 -3.97
CA ASN A 77 20.74 20.51 -4.76
C ASN A 77 21.31 20.57 -6.18
N ASP A 78 22.16 19.60 -6.54
CA ASP A 78 22.87 19.55 -7.82
C ASP A 78 21.92 19.24 -8.99
N PRO A 79 22.28 19.62 -10.23
CA PRO A 79 21.57 19.16 -11.40
C PRO A 79 21.51 17.64 -11.49
N TYR A 80 20.40 17.10 -12.00
CA TYR A 80 20.31 15.66 -12.27
C TYR A 80 21.31 15.25 -13.36
N LYS A 81 21.77 14.00 -13.29
CA LYS A 81 22.64 13.38 -14.31
C LYS A 81 22.23 11.94 -14.57
N PHE A 82 22.50 11.46 -15.78
CA PHE A 82 22.34 10.05 -16.17
C PHE A 82 23.61 9.25 -15.87
N PHE A 83 23.45 7.97 -15.56
CA PHE A 83 24.54 7.05 -15.22
C PHE A 83 24.57 5.85 -16.18
N PRO A 84 25.05 6.03 -17.42
CA PRO A 84 25.06 4.97 -18.42
C PRO A 84 26.03 3.85 -18.04
N GLY A 85 25.53 2.62 -18.06
CA GLY A 85 26.30 1.40 -17.74
C GLY A 85 26.37 1.08 -16.24
N GLU A 86 25.96 1.99 -15.36
CA GLU A 86 25.89 1.75 -13.92
C GLU A 86 24.51 1.21 -13.53
N TYR A 87 24.48 0.21 -12.67
CA TYR A 87 23.24 -0.44 -12.27
C TYR A 87 22.55 0.35 -11.14
N SER A 88 21.28 0.71 -11.35
CA SER A 88 20.53 1.62 -10.47
C SER A 88 20.53 1.23 -9.00
N THR A 89 20.39 -0.06 -8.68
CA THR A 89 20.37 -0.53 -7.29
C THR A 89 21.75 -0.44 -6.63
N ASP A 90 22.83 -0.60 -7.41
CA ASP A 90 24.21 -0.47 -6.92
C ASP A 90 24.52 1.00 -6.58
N LEU A 91 24.02 1.94 -7.39
CA LEU A 91 24.09 3.38 -7.10
C LEU A 91 23.36 3.74 -5.80
N VAL A 92 22.11 3.24 -5.65
CA VAL A 92 21.31 3.46 -4.44
C VAL A 92 22.00 2.85 -3.21
N SER A 93 22.52 1.62 -3.31
CA SER A 93 23.25 0.95 -2.22
C SER A 93 24.49 1.74 -1.80
N LYS A 94 25.31 2.18 -2.75
CA LYS A 94 26.51 2.99 -2.48
C LYS A 94 26.18 4.29 -1.76
N ALA A 95 25.11 4.98 -2.18
CA ALA A 95 24.66 6.20 -1.51
C ALA A 95 24.15 5.92 -0.09
N ALA A 96 23.40 4.83 0.12
CA ALA A 96 22.89 4.43 1.44
C ALA A 96 24.04 4.17 2.43
N VAL A 97 25.05 3.41 2.02
CA VAL A 97 26.24 3.13 2.86
C VAL A 97 27.00 4.42 3.19
N GLY A 98 27.19 5.31 2.22
CA GLY A 98 27.83 6.61 2.46
C GLY A 98 27.04 7.51 3.41
N PHE A 99 25.71 7.50 3.33
CA PHE A 99 24.86 8.21 4.30
C PHE A 99 24.93 7.60 5.69
N LEU A 100 25.06 6.27 5.80
CA LEU A 100 25.29 5.61 7.08
C LEU A 100 26.65 5.99 7.67
N ASP A 101 27.70 6.14 6.86
CA ASP A 101 28.99 6.64 7.34
C ASP A 101 28.85 8.01 8.00
N ASP A 102 28.20 8.95 7.33
CA ASP A 102 27.95 10.29 7.84
C ASP A 102 27.06 10.27 9.10
N ALA A 103 26.00 9.46 9.09
CA ALA A 103 25.08 9.32 10.21
C ALA A 103 25.76 8.72 11.45
N ILE A 104 26.61 7.71 11.26
CA ILE A 104 27.35 7.05 12.33
C ILE A 104 28.42 7.97 12.90
N ALA A 105 29.10 8.76 12.06
CA ALA A 105 30.04 9.77 12.52
C ALA A 105 29.36 10.84 13.40
N ALA A 106 28.10 11.16 13.12
CA ALA A 106 27.30 12.14 13.87
C ALA A 106 26.43 11.52 14.99
N ALA A 107 26.49 10.20 15.21
CA ALA A 107 25.53 9.47 16.05
C ALA A 107 25.59 9.86 17.54
N SER A 108 26.72 10.41 18.00
CA SER A 108 26.87 10.93 19.36
C SER A 108 26.19 12.27 19.60
N GLU A 109 25.85 13.01 18.53
CA GLU A 109 25.24 14.34 18.61
C GLU A 109 23.74 14.30 18.33
N ARG A 110 23.33 13.53 17.31
CA ARG A 110 21.95 13.49 16.83
C ARG A 110 21.57 12.09 16.34
N PRO A 111 20.34 11.61 16.59
CA PRO A 111 19.85 10.38 15.98
C PRO A 111 19.64 10.58 14.47
N PHE A 112 19.50 9.49 13.72
CA PHE A 112 19.31 9.56 12.27
C PHE A 112 18.07 8.78 11.79
N PHE A 113 17.58 9.20 10.62
CA PHE A 113 16.63 8.48 9.80
C PHE A 113 17.19 8.35 8.38
N LEU A 114 17.20 7.13 7.84
CA LEU A 114 17.65 6.85 6.48
C LEU A 114 16.54 6.10 5.71
N GLY A 115 16.03 6.73 4.66
CA GLY A 115 15.14 6.09 3.68
C GLY A 115 15.93 5.54 2.50
N VAL A 116 15.71 4.28 2.14
CA VAL A 116 16.37 3.62 0.99
C VAL A 116 15.31 2.97 0.11
N ALA A 117 15.11 3.50 -1.10
CA ALA A 117 14.02 3.14 -1.98
C ALA A 117 14.53 2.73 -3.39
N PRO A 118 15.16 1.56 -3.53
CA PRO A 118 15.57 1.05 -4.84
C PRO A 118 14.32 0.76 -5.71
N VAL A 119 14.50 0.77 -7.04
CA VAL A 119 13.40 0.51 -7.99
C VAL A 119 13.24 -0.97 -8.33
N ALA A 120 14.27 -1.79 -8.18
CA ALA A 120 14.13 -3.23 -8.36
C ALA A 120 13.15 -3.81 -7.32
N PRO A 121 12.25 -4.75 -7.67
CA PRO A 121 12.13 -5.47 -8.95
C PRO A 121 11.01 -4.91 -9.86
N HIS A 122 10.80 -3.60 -9.90
CA HIS A 122 9.80 -2.96 -10.78
C HIS A 122 10.09 -3.23 -12.27
N SER A 123 9.06 -3.15 -13.14
CA SER A 123 9.25 -3.16 -14.59
C SER A 123 10.25 -2.10 -15.04
N GLU A 124 11.05 -2.41 -16.06
CA GLU A 124 11.78 -1.35 -16.76
C GLU A 124 10.76 -0.53 -17.56
N THR A 125 10.75 0.79 -17.33
CA THR A 125 9.73 1.69 -17.89
C THR A 125 10.39 2.72 -18.78
N ILE A 126 10.06 2.69 -20.08
CA ILE A 126 10.57 3.60 -21.09
C ILE A 126 9.42 4.49 -21.54
N THR A 127 9.47 5.78 -21.22
CA THR A 127 8.35 6.73 -21.47
C THR A 127 8.46 7.51 -22.78
N ASP A 128 9.60 7.40 -23.48
CA ASP A 128 9.89 8.10 -24.74
C ASP A 128 10.57 7.13 -25.74
N PRO A 129 10.06 6.96 -26.98
CA PRO A 129 8.82 7.55 -27.52
C PRO A 129 7.55 7.06 -26.82
N ARG A 130 6.48 7.84 -26.92
CA ARG A 130 5.14 7.42 -26.49
C ARG A 130 4.49 6.48 -27.51
N PRO A 131 3.59 5.56 -27.08
CA PRO A 131 3.18 5.30 -25.69
C PRO A 131 4.29 4.66 -24.86
N ALA A 132 4.24 4.82 -23.53
CA ALA A 132 5.22 4.23 -22.64
C ALA A 132 5.25 2.70 -22.80
N LYS A 133 6.44 2.12 -22.71
CA LYS A 133 6.69 0.68 -22.81
C LYS A 133 7.12 0.15 -21.45
N PHE A 134 6.51 -0.94 -21.03
CA PHE A 134 6.88 -1.68 -19.83
C PHE A 134 7.55 -2.99 -20.25
N ASN A 135 8.80 -3.18 -19.85
CA ASN A 135 9.56 -4.40 -20.09
C ASN A 135 9.75 -5.16 -18.77
N PRO A 136 9.99 -6.48 -18.82
CA PRO A 136 10.42 -7.22 -17.63
C PRO A 136 11.60 -6.50 -16.96
N PRO A 137 11.71 -6.54 -15.63
CA PRO A 137 12.84 -5.95 -14.92
C PRO A 137 14.16 -6.47 -15.49
N VAL A 138 15.15 -5.59 -15.60
CA VAL A 138 16.47 -5.96 -16.09
C VAL A 138 17.33 -6.31 -14.89
N PRO A 139 17.74 -7.57 -14.68
CA PRO A 139 18.58 -7.95 -13.55
C PRO A 139 19.99 -7.38 -13.68
N ALA A 140 20.70 -7.32 -12.56
CA ALA A 140 22.14 -7.11 -12.59
C ALA A 140 22.80 -8.26 -13.38
N LYS A 141 23.85 -7.98 -14.16
CA LYS A 141 24.52 -9.01 -15.00
C LYS A 141 24.93 -10.23 -14.19
N ARG A 142 25.37 -10.01 -12.95
CA ARG A 142 25.77 -11.04 -11.99
C ARG A 142 24.62 -11.98 -11.57
N HIS A 143 23.35 -11.61 -11.77
CA HIS A 143 22.17 -12.38 -11.37
C HIS A 143 21.37 -12.97 -12.54
N GLU A 144 21.74 -12.68 -13.79
CA GLU A 144 21.00 -13.10 -15.00
C GLU A 144 20.82 -14.63 -15.14
N HIS A 145 21.73 -15.39 -14.55
CA HIS A 145 21.75 -16.86 -14.64
C HIS A 145 20.96 -17.55 -13.52
N LEU A 146 20.51 -16.80 -12.50
CA LEU A 146 19.82 -17.36 -11.34
C LEU A 146 18.39 -17.79 -11.69
N PHE A 147 17.87 -18.78 -10.95
CA PHE A 147 16.49 -19.26 -11.07
C PHE A 147 16.06 -19.72 -12.48
N PRO A 148 16.86 -20.50 -13.23
CA PRO A 148 16.63 -20.77 -14.65
C PRO A 148 15.28 -21.43 -14.97
N ASN A 149 14.70 -22.16 -14.02
CA ASN A 149 13.45 -22.92 -14.19
C ASN A 149 12.31 -22.40 -13.32
N VAL A 150 12.48 -21.26 -12.62
CA VAL A 150 11.40 -20.71 -11.80
C VAL A 150 10.27 -20.21 -12.70
N THR A 151 9.05 -20.41 -12.23
CA THR A 151 7.79 -19.98 -12.83
C THR A 151 6.99 -19.23 -11.79
N VAL A 152 6.01 -18.43 -12.22
CA VAL A 152 5.12 -17.77 -11.25
C VAL A 152 4.28 -18.83 -10.53
N PRO A 153 4.07 -18.72 -9.20
CA PRO A 153 3.25 -19.65 -8.45
C PRO A 153 1.87 -19.84 -9.09
N ARG A 154 1.51 -21.11 -9.33
CA ARG A 154 0.22 -21.50 -9.90
C ARG A 154 -0.83 -21.66 -8.80
N THR A 155 -1.10 -20.58 -8.06
CA THR A 155 -2.14 -20.53 -7.02
C THR A 155 -3.54 -20.76 -7.62
N PRO A 156 -4.57 -21.09 -6.82
CA PRO A 156 -5.94 -21.29 -7.33
C PRO A 156 -6.50 -20.12 -8.14
N ASN A 157 -6.13 -18.87 -7.79
CA ASN A 157 -6.49 -17.68 -8.57
C ASN A 157 -5.54 -17.37 -9.72
N PHE A 158 -4.52 -18.18 -9.99
CA PHE A 158 -3.70 -18.04 -11.19
C PHE A 158 -4.47 -18.53 -12.43
N ASN A 159 -4.86 -17.59 -13.29
CA ASN A 159 -5.59 -17.85 -14.54
C ASN A 159 -6.83 -18.79 -14.42
N PRO A 160 -7.77 -18.52 -13.49
CA PRO A 160 -8.87 -19.43 -13.15
C PRO A 160 -9.83 -19.65 -14.32
N GLU A 161 -10.60 -20.75 -14.28
CA GLU A 161 -11.59 -21.11 -15.31
C GLU A 161 -12.76 -20.12 -15.41
N LYS A 162 -13.13 -19.47 -14.30
CA LYS A 162 -14.15 -18.42 -14.27
C LYS A 162 -13.52 -17.04 -14.14
N PRO A 163 -14.01 -16.02 -14.87
CA PRO A 163 -13.58 -14.64 -14.65
C PRO A 163 -14.06 -14.13 -13.28
N GLY A 164 -13.57 -12.95 -12.88
CA GLY A 164 -14.04 -12.30 -11.67
C GLY A 164 -15.48 -11.79 -11.80
N THR A 165 -16.00 -11.16 -10.75
CA THR A 165 -17.44 -10.88 -10.61
C THR A 165 -17.81 -9.40 -10.62
N ALA A 166 -16.84 -8.49 -10.70
CA ALA A 166 -17.09 -7.04 -10.68
C ALA A 166 -16.24 -6.28 -11.71
N SER A 167 -16.76 -5.16 -12.20
CA SER A 167 -16.12 -4.27 -13.17
C SER A 167 -15.52 -5.03 -14.36
N TYR A 168 -14.33 -4.65 -14.81
CA TYR A 168 -13.64 -5.25 -15.95
C TYR A 168 -13.21 -6.70 -15.70
N PHE A 169 -13.11 -7.17 -14.44
CA PHE A 169 -12.72 -8.54 -14.12
C PHE A 169 -13.68 -9.58 -14.72
N LYS A 170 -14.97 -9.23 -14.91
CA LYS A 170 -15.98 -10.09 -15.56
C LYS A 170 -15.67 -10.39 -17.02
N THR A 171 -14.92 -9.49 -17.66
CA THR A 171 -14.66 -9.53 -19.11
C THR A 171 -13.26 -10.04 -19.44
N LEU A 172 -12.44 -10.30 -18.43
CA LEU A 172 -11.10 -10.84 -18.63
C LEU A 172 -11.18 -12.27 -19.17
N ARG A 173 -10.66 -12.48 -20.38
CA ARG A 173 -10.51 -13.82 -20.94
C ARG A 173 -9.40 -14.57 -20.20
N GLN A 174 -9.44 -15.89 -20.30
CA GLN A 174 -8.35 -16.72 -19.81
C GLN A 174 -7.07 -16.48 -20.63
N LEU A 175 -5.93 -16.44 -19.94
CA LEU A 175 -4.61 -16.27 -20.54
C LEU A 175 -4.25 -17.50 -21.38
N ASN A 176 -3.67 -17.25 -22.55
CA ASN A 176 -3.22 -18.29 -23.46
C ASN A 176 -1.79 -18.76 -23.12
N ARG A 177 -1.29 -19.78 -23.82
CA ARG A 177 0.04 -20.34 -23.53
C ARG A 177 1.18 -19.31 -23.64
N THR A 178 1.15 -18.44 -24.65
CA THR A 178 2.17 -17.40 -24.86
C THR A 178 2.23 -16.42 -23.70
N GLU A 179 1.08 -16.03 -23.14
CA GLU A 179 0.99 -15.13 -21.98
C GLU A 179 1.45 -15.82 -20.69
N LEU A 180 1.15 -17.11 -20.54
CA LEU A 180 1.64 -17.91 -19.41
C LEU A 180 3.16 -18.03 -19.43
N ASP A 181 3.75 -18.33 -20.59
CA ASP A 181 5.20 -18.40 -20.75
C ASP A 181 5.86 -17.02 -20.54
N TYR A 182 5.21 -15.94 -21.01
CA TYR A 182 5.64 -14.56 -20.74
C TYR A 182 5.65 -14.22 -19.25
N ASN A 183 4.59 -14.60 -18.53
CA ASN A 183 4.46 -14.41 -17.08
C ASN A 183 5.57 -15.15 -16.31
N ASP A 184 5.95 -16.36 -16.74
CA ASP A 184 7.04 -17.11 -16.10
C ASP A 184 8.40 -16.41 -16.29
N VAL A 185 8.67 -15.89 -17.48
CA VAL A 185 9.88 -15.09 -17.76
C VAL A 185 9.87 -13.82 -16.93
N TRP A 186 8.72 -13.13 -16.85
CA TRP A 186 8.57 -11.91 -16.06
C TRP A 186 8.87 -12.16 -14.58
N TYR A 187 8.27 -13.20 -14.00
CA TYR A 187 8.47 -13.58 -12.61
C TYR A 187 9.94 -13.92 -12.32
N ARG A 188 10.58 -14.69 -13.20
CA ARG A 188 12.02 -14.98 -13.10
C ARG A 188 12.86 -13.71 -13.12
N LYS A 189 12.57 -12.78 -14.04
CA LYS A 189 13.29 -11.50 -14.15
C LYS A 189 13.13 -10.63 -12.91
N ARG A 190 11.94 -10.61 -12.31
CA ARG A 190 11.72 -9.98 -11.00
C ARG A 190 12.62 -10.58 -9.93
N LEU A 191 12.63 -11.91 -9.77
CA LEU A 191 13.48 -12.58 -8.78
C LEU A 191 14.97 -12.31 -9.01
N GLN A 192 15.44 -12.38 -10.26
CA GLN A 192 16.82 -12.07 -10.61
C GLN A 192 17.19 -10.61 -10.27
N SER A 193 16.32 -9.64 -10.56
CA SER A 193 16.57 -8.23 -10.22
C SER A 193 16.50 -7.97 -8.71
N LEU A 194 15.64 -8.69 -7.98
CA LEU A 194 15.48 -8.58 -6.54
C LEU A 194 16.77 -8.96 -5.78
N GLN A 195 17.61 -9.84 -6.33
CA GLN A 195 18.88 -10.22 -5.69
C GLN A 195 19.82 -9.03 -5.46
N SER A 196 19.77 -8.00 -6.31
CA SER A 196 20.53 -6.76 -6.06
C SER A 196 20.01 -5.94 -4.87
N VAL A 197 18.72 -6.09 -4.52
CA VAL A 197 18.14 -5.48 -3.32
C VAL A 197 18.56 -6.26 -2.08
N ASP A 198 18.66 -7.58 -2.18
CA ASP A 198 19.17 -8.45 -1.11
C ASP A 198 20.61 -8.04 -0.73
N GLU A 199 21.49 -7.90 -1.72
CA GLU A 199 22.88 -7.41 -1.53
C GLU A 199 22.94 -5.98 -0.96
N LEU A 200 21.99 -5.11 -1.32
CA LEU A 200 21.87 -3.77 -0.74
C LEU A 200 21.51 -3.87 0.74
N VAL A 201 20.57 -4.73 1.12
CA VAL A 201 20.21 -4.98 2.53
C VAL A 201 21.42 -5.50 3.28
N ASP A 202 22.15 -6.47 2.74
CA ASP A 202 23.40 -6.98 3.32
C ASP A 202 24.42 -5.85 3.55
N SER A 203 24.60 -4.97 2.56
CA SER A 203 25.53 -3.83 2.68
C SER A 203 25.17 -2.88 3.83
N ILE A 204 23.87 -2.62 4.05
CA ILE A 204 23.38 -1.82 5.17
C ILE A 204 23.60 -2.56 6.50
N MET A 205 23.25 -3.84 6.54
CA MET A 205 23.37 -4.68 7.74
C MET A 205 24.83 -4.84 8.18
N ASP A 206 25.73 -5.11 7.24
CA ASP A 206 27.18 -5.21 7.48
C ASP A 206 27.74 -3.89 7.98
N ARG A 207 27.34 -2.78 7.36
CA ARG A 207 27.83 -1.46 7.76
C ARG A 207 27.40 -1.10 9.18
N LEU A 208 26.15 -1.39 9.54
CA LEU A 208 25.65 -1.17 10.90
C LEU A 208 26.24 -2.18 11.89
N GLY A 209 26.45 -3.43 11.48
CA GLY A 209 27.09 -4.47 12.29
C GLY A 209 28.54 -4.15 12.67
N ALA A 210 29.25 -3.38 11.84
CA ALA A 210 30.56 -2.83 12.16
C ALA A 210 30.53 -1.71 13.23
N SER A 211 29.34 -1.29 13.67
CA SER A 211 29.13 -0.27 14.71
C SER A 211 28.12 -0.78 15.77
N PRO A 212 28.56 -1.66 16.70
CA PRO A 212 27.68 -2.36 17.65
C PRO A 212 26.72 -1.45 18.43
N GLU A 213 27.22 -0.30 18.90
CA GLU A 213 26.40 0.66 19.65
C GLU A 213 25.26 1.27 18.80
N VAL A 214 25.50 1.44 17.50
CA VAL A 214 24.52 2.01 16.58
C VAL A 214 23.48 0.96 16.21
N ILE A 215 23.88 -0.25 15.82
CA ILE A 215 22.95 -1.30 15.41
C ILE A 215 22.03 -1.76 16.55
N GLU A 216 22.51 -1.76 17.80
CA GLU A 216 21.69 -2.08 18.97
C GLU A 216 20.68 -0.98 19.31
N ASN A 217 20.90 0.26 18.85
CA ASN A 217 20.00 1.39 19.04
C ASN A 217 19.18 1.76 17.79
N THR A 218 19.25 0.96 16.72
CA THR A 218 18.60 1.27 15.44
C THR A 218 17.37 0.39 15.23
N TYR A 219 16.23 1.02 14.95
CA TYR A 219 15.07 0.34 14.37
C TYR A 219 15.22 0.25 12.85
N MET A 220 15.02 -0.94 12.30
CA MET A 220 15.07 -1.20 10.87
C MET A 220 13.72 -1.73 10.42
N ILE A 221 13.21 -1.20 9.30
CA ILE A 221 11.95 -1.60 8.69
C ILE A 221 12.23 -1.98 7.24
N TYR A 222 11.78 -3.16 6.82
CA TYR A 222 11.74 -3.58 5.42
C TYR A 222 10.29 -3.68 4.98
N THR A 223 9.92 -2.95 3.94
CA THR A 223 8.58 -3.00 3.34
C THR A 223 8.62 -2.53 1.88
N THR A 224 7.47 -2.50 1.21
CA THR A 224 7.31 -2.07 -0.19
C THR A 224 6.15 -1.08 -0.31
N ASP A 225 6.08 -0.32 -1.40
CA ASP A 225 5.00 0.63 -1.68
C ASP A 225 3.66 -0.06 -1.96
N ASN A 226 3.71 -1.20 -2.64
CA ASN A 226 2.57 -2.04 -3.02
C ASN A 226 3.04 -3.48 -3.31
N GLY A 227 2.08 -4.38 -3.44
CA GLY A 227 2.28 -5.72 -3.98
C GLY A 227 2.38 -5.73 -5.52
N PHE A 228 2.28 -6.94 -6.10
CA PHE A 228 2.39 -7.15 -7.53
C PHE A 228 1.80 -8.51 -7.96
N HIS A 229 0.81 -8.48 -8.85
CA HIS A 229 0.24 -9.68 -9.45
C HIS A 229 0.87 -10.01 -10.82
N ILE A 230 0.91 -11.31 -11.15
CA ILE A 230 1.33 -11.85 -12.44
C ILE A 230 0.46 -13.08 -12.74
N GLY A 231 -0.61 -12.90 -13.53
CA GLY A 231 -1.51 -13.98 -13.92
C GLY A 231 -2.66 -14.27 -12.95
N GLN A 232 -2.58 -13.79 -11.70
CA GLN A 232 -3.69 -13.88 -10.75
C GLN A 232 -4.92 -13.15 -11.30
N HIS A 233 -6.09 -13.75 -11.13
CA HIS A 233 -7.36 -13.29 -11.68
C HIS A 233 -7.35 -13.04 -13.20
N ARG A 234 -6.45 -13.74 -13.94
CA ARG A 234 -6.21 -13.58 -15.39
C ARG A 234 -5.56 -12.25 -15.78
N LEU A 235 -5.01 -11.51 -14.82
CA LEU A 235 -4.34 -10.23 -15.06
C LEU A 235 -2.93 -10.43 -15.62
N GLY A 236 -2.45 -9.47 -16.41
CA GLY A 236 -1.02 -9.39 -16.76
C GLY A 236 -0.18 -8.91 -15.56
N PRO A 237 1.15 -8.81 -15.71
CA PRO A 237 2.00 -8.18 -14.71
C PRO A 237 1.51 -6.78 -14.39
N GLY A 238 1.36 -6.46 -13.10
CA GLY A 238 1.00 -5.12 -12.69
C GLY A 238 0.61 -5.03 -11.23
N LYS A 239 -0.06 -3.92 -10.92
CA LYS A 239 -0.57 -3.54 -9.61
C LYS A 239 -1.83 -2.69 -9.79
N SER A 240 -2.38 -2.12 -8.71
CA SER A 240 -3.58 -1.24 -8.68
C SER A 240 -4.91 -1.95 -8.45
N CYS A 241 -4.90 -3.23 -8.10
CA CYS A 241 -6.09 -4.03 -7.83
C CYS A 241 -6.29 -4.26 -6.33
N GLY A 242 -7.55 -4.37 -5.87
CA GLY A 242 -7.89 -4.67 -4.48
C GLY A 242 -7.77 -6.15 -4.13
N ILE A 243 -6.78 -6.84 -4.70
CA ILE A 243 -6.51 -8.27 -4.53
C ILE A 243 -5.32 -8.48 -3.60
N GLU A 244 -5.27 -9.63 -2.94
CA GLU A 244 -4.28 -9.95 -1.91
C GLU A 244 -2.84 -9.75 -2.42
N GLU A 245 -2.56 -10.13 -3.66
CA GLU A 245 -1.24 -9.98 -4.28
C GLU A 245 -0.77 -8.53 -4.41
N ASP A 246 -1.69 -7.57 -4.43
CA ASP A 246 -1.41 -6.13 -4.60
C ASP A 246 -1.38 -5.38 -3.26
N VAL A 247 -2.10 -5.86 -2.25
CA VAL A 247 -2.32 -5.12 -0.99
C VAL A 247 -1.63 -5.75 0.21
N ASN A 248 -1.38 -7.06 0.21
CA ASN A 248 -0.67 -7.74 1.30
C ASN A 248 0.84 -7.74 1.02
N ILE A 249 1.54 -6.84 1.68
CA ILE A 249 2.95 -6.56 1.42
C ILE A 249 3.86 -7.08 2.55
N PRO A 250 5.14 -7.39 2.26
CA PRO A 250 6.10 -7.68 3.32
C PRO A 250 6.24 -6.47 4.26
N PHE A 251 6.26 -6.75 5.56
CA PHE A 251 6.62 -5.80 6.60
C PHE A 251 7.45 -6.52 7.66
N PHE A 252 8.76 -6.29 7.67
CA PHE A 252 9.66 -6.81 8.69
C PHE A 252 10.23 -5.67 9.51
N MET A 253 10.33 -5.86 10.82
CA MET A 253 10.91 -4.88 11.72
C MET A 253 11.87 -5.54 12.72
N ARG A 254 13.01 -4.90 12.98
CA ARG A 254 13.90 -5.23 14.10
C ARG A 254 14.34 -3.96 14.82
N GLY A 255 14.74 -4.10 16.08
CA GLY A 255 15.24 -2.98 16.88
C GLY A 255 15.07 -3.22 18.38
N PRO A 256 15.42 -2.23 19.21
CA PRO A 256 15.24 -2.29 20.66
C PRO A 256 13.82 -2.72 21.06
N GLY A 257 13.71 -3.68 21.99
CA GLY A 257 12.41 -4.10 22.54
C GLY A 257 11.48 -4.89 21.60
N ILE A 258 11.85 -5.09 20.33
CA ILE A 258 11.10 -5.89 19.37
C ILE A 258 11.45 -7.37 19.53
N ALA A 259 10.43 -8.22 19.61
CA ALA A 259 10.62 -9.65 19.82
C ALA A 259 11.24 -10.32 18.58
N LYS A 260 12.29 -11.14 18.80
CA LYS A 260 12.93 -11.92 17.73
C LYS A 260 11.96 -12.98 17.18
N ALA A 261 11.91 -13.10 15.85
CA ALA A 261 11.11 -14.10 15.13
C ALA A 261 9.61 -14.11 15.50
N ALA A 262 9.08 -13.01 16.04
CA ALA A 262 7.66 -12.87 16.30
C ALA A 262 6.90 -12.61 15.00
N VAL A 263 5.73 -13.23 14.87
CA VAL A 263 4.79 -13.01 13.76
C VAL A 263 3.52 -12.41 14.33
N GLN A 264 3.05 -11.32 13.73
CA GLN A 264 1.80 -10.65 14.09
C GLN A 264 0.88 -10.62 12.88
N ASN A 265 -0.42 -10.88 13.10
CA ASN A 265 -1.46 -10.87 12.06
C ASN A 265 -2.40 -9.67 12.23
N ILE A 266 -1.88 -8.58 12.80
CA ILE A 266 -2.66 -7.39 13.15
C ILE A 266 -2.82 -6.53 11.89
N PRO A 267 -4.05 -6.15 11.51
CA PRO A 267 -4.28 -5.33 10.32
C PRO A 267 -3.58 -3.97 10.47
N SER A 268 -2.69 -3.67 9.53
CA SER A 268 -1.91 -2.44 9.51
C SER A 268 -1.80 -1.93 8.08
N SER A 269 -1.62 -0.63 7.92
CA SER A 269 -1.40 0.02 6.62
C SER A 269 -0.21 0.97 6.64
N HIS A 270 0.20 1.52 5.49
CA HIS A 270 1.30 2.49 5.44
C HIS A 270 1.06 3.75 6.30
N THR A 271 -0.20 4.12 6.55
CA THR A 271 -0.51 5.28 7.39
C THR A 271 -0.09 5.06 8.85
N ASP A 272 0.03 3.80 9.29
CA ASP A 272 0.44 3.42 10.64
C ASP A 272 1.96 3.52 10.85
N ILE A 273 2.76 3.63 9.78
CA ILE A 273 4.23 3.67 9.87
C ILE A 273 4.71 4.92 10.61
N VAL A 274 4.21 6.10 10.23
CA VAL A 274 4.62 7.38 10.83
C VAL A 274 4.30 7.47 12.33
N PRO A 275 3.07 7.21 12.82
CA PRO A 275 2.79 7.22 14.25
C PRO A 275 3.61 6.18 15.02
N THR A 276 3.88 5.02 14.41
CA THR A 276 4.77 4.01 15.01
C THR A 276 6.21 4.55 15.16
N LEU A 277 6.76 5.17 14.12
CA LEU A 277 8.10 5.79 14.19
C LEU A 277 8.17 6.89 15.24
N PHE A 278 7.15 7.75 15.32
CA PHE A 278 7.06 8.80 16.33
C PHE A 278 7.07 8.22 17.74
N HIS A 279 6.26 7.20 18.00
CA HIS A 279 6.22 6.52 19.29
C HIS A 279 7.58 5.91 19.65
N LEU A 280 8.22 5.18 18.74
CA LEU A 280 9.52 4.56 18.97
C LEU A 280 10.64 5.59 19.18
N ALA A 281 10.54 6.75 18.55
CA ALA A 281 11.46 7.88 18.70
C ALA A 281 11.16 8.77 19.93
N GLY A 282 10.07 8.53 20.66
CA GLY A 282 9.64 9.39 21.76
C GLY A 282 9.13 10.77 21.33
N ILE A 283 8.70 10.90 20.07
CA ILE A 283 8.14 12.14 19.50
C ILE A 283 6.63 12.17 19.79
N PRO A 284 6.06 13.29 20.26
CA PRO A 284 4.63 13.42 20.47
C PRO A 284 3.83 13.15 19.18
N LEU A 285 2.78 12.31 19.29
CA LEU A 285 1.87 12.07 18.18
C LEU A 285 1.13 13.35 17.78
N ARG A 286 0.73 13.41 16.51
CA ARG A 286 -0.01 14.52 15.91
C ARG A 286 -1.47 14.07 15.72
N GLU A 287 -2.44 14.91 16.08
CA GLU A 287 -3.88 14.56 16.06
C GLU A 287 -4.39 14.29 14.64
N GLU A 288 -3.74 14.87 13.63
CA GLU A 288 -4.09 14.69 12.22
C GLU A 288 -3.60 13.38 11.59
N PHE A 289 -2.90 12.51 12.34
CA PHE A 289 -2.48 11.23 11.81
C PHE A 289 -3.69 10.33 11.56
N ASP A 290 -3.85 9.90 10.31
CA ASP A 290 -4.89 8.96 9.88
C ASP A 290 -4.59 7.51 10.28
N GLY A 291 -3.34 7.22 10.65
CA GLY A 291 -2.92 5.92 11.16
C GLY A 291 -2.74 5.90 12.68
N GLU A 292 -2.55 4.71 13.23
CA GLU A 292 -2.32 4.46 14.65
C GLU A 292 -1.01 3.69 14.87
N ILE A 293 -0.55 3.62 16.11
CA ILE A 293 0.68 2.91 16.45
C ILE A 293 0.49 1.40 16.18
N MET A 294 1.35 0.81 15.37
CA MET A 294 1.46 -0.64 15.24
C MET A 294 2.03 -1.22 16.54
N PRO A 295 1.42 -2.26 17.12
CA PRO A 295 1.92 -2.86 18.34
C PRO A 295 3.13 -3.77 18.08
N VAL A 296 4.29 -3.15 17.92
CA VAL A 296 5.55 -3.83 17.53
C VAL A 296 6.40 -4.31 18.72
N THR A 297 6.11 -3.82 19.93
CA THR A 297 6.80 -4.22 21.17
C THR A 297 5.86 -5.01 22.09
N LYS A 298 6.43 -5.75 23.06
CA LYS A 298 5.64 -6.50 24.04
C LYS A 298 4.68 -5.62 24.84
N SER A 299 5.09 -4.40 25.19
CA SER A 299 4.26 -3.46 25.96
C SER A 299 3.10 -2.91 25.13
N LEU A 300 3.30 -2.66 23.84
CA LEU A 300 2.23 -2.23 22.94
C LEU A 300 1.25 -3.37 22.64
N LEU A 301 1.75 -4.59 22.43
CA LEU A 301 0.91 -5.77 22.23
C LEU A 301 -0.03 -6.03 23.42
N ALA A 302 0.44 -5.78 24.65
CA ALA A 302 -0.37 -5.94 25.84
C ALA A 302 -1.52 -4.91 25.98
N GLN A 303 -1.50 -3.81 25.22
CA GLN A 303 -2.55 -2.79 25.26
C GLN A 303 -3.77 -3.16 24.40
N ASP A 304 -3.60 -4.04 23.41
CA ASP A 304 -4.67 -4.51 22.50
C ASP A 304 -5.53 -3.37 21.92
N ALA A 305 -4.86 -2.29 21.50
CA ALA A 305 -5.51 -1.02 21.13
C ALA A 305 -5.60 -0.78 19.61
N LYS A 306 -5.06 -1.67 18.76
CA LYS A 306 -5.15 -1.49 17.31
C LYS A 306 -6.57 -1.75 16.84
N SER A 307 -7.08 -0.90 15.96
CA SER A 307 -8.33 -1.14 15.25
C SER A 307 -8.24 -2.34 14.32
N GLU A 308 -9.39 -2.94 14.05
CA GLU A 308 -9.52 -4.17 13.27
C GLU A 308 -9.55 -3.94 11.75
N HIS A 309 -9.42 -2.70 11.27
CA HIS A 309 -9.68 -2.38 9.86
C HIS A 309 -8.48 -1.75 9.16
N VAL A 310 -8.48 -1.91 7.83
CA VAL A 310 -7.67 -1.11 6.92
C VAL A 310 -8.52 -0.67 5.73
N ASN A 311 -8.28 0.56 5.26
CA ASN A 311 -8.88 1.09 4.05
C ASN A 311 -7.95 0.85 2.85
N ILE A 312 -8.53 0.48 1.72
CA ILE A 312 -7.81 0.29 0.46
C ILE A 312 -8.62 1.00 -0.61
N GLU A 313 -7.97 1.79 -1.45
CA GLU A 313 -8.65 2.45 -2.57
C GLU A 313 -7.73 2.60 -3.78
N PHE A 314 -8.34 2.72 -4.96
CA PHE A 314 -7.65 3.10 -6.17
C PHE A 314 -8.54 3.97 -7.05
N TRP A 315 -7.91 4.85 -7.83
CA TRP A 315 -8.59 5.77 -8.75
C TRP A 315 -8.02 5.68 -10.16
N GLY A 316 -8.90 5.64 -11.15
CA GLY A 316 -8.55 5.63 -12.56
C GLY A 316 -8.46 4.24 -13.20
N ASN A 317 -7.41 4.04 -13.98
CA ASN A 317 -7.25 2.89 -14.87
C ASN A 317 -6.16 1.95 -14.36
N TYR A 318 -6.37 0.64 -14.51
CA TYR A 318 -5.32 -0.34 -14.36
C TYR A 318 -4.42 -0.29 -15.61
N LEU A 319 -3.10 -0.20 -15.43
CA LEU A 319 -2.11 -0.28 -16.50
C LEU A 319 -1.45 -1.66 -16.46
N VAL A 320 -1.47 -2.35 -17.60
CA VAL A 320 -0.76 -3.62 -17.73
C VAL A 320 0.71 -3.31 -17.95
N GLU A 321 1.58 -3.73 -17.03
CA GLU A 321 3.03 -3.50 -17.14
C GLU A 321 3.70 -4.47 -18.13
N GLY A 322 2.97 -5.06 -19.09
CA GLY A 322 3.53 -6.01 -20.05
C GLY A 322 2.99 -5.84 -21.47
N ASN A 323 3.72 -6.39 -22.45
CA ASN A 323 3.49 -6.09 -23.87
C ASN A 323 2.82 -7.22 -24.67
N THR A 324 2.44 -8.31 -24.00
CA THR A 324 2.01 -9.57 -24.67
C THR A 324 0.55 -9.92 -24.37
N PHE A 325 -0.26 -8.97 -23.89
CA PHE A 325 -1.65 -9.20 -23.45
C PHE A 325 -2.69 -8.77 -24.50
N TYR A 326 -2.57 -9.31 -25.73
CA TYR A 326 -3.48 -9.06 -26.86
C TYR A 326 -3.71 -7.58 -27.19
N GLY A 327 -2.66 -6.77 -27.03
CA GLY A 327 -2.73 -5.33 -27.28
C GLY A 327 -3.48 -4.54 -26.21
N ALA A 328 -3.96 -5.17 -25.14
CA ALA A 328 -4.46 -4.45 -23.97
C ALA A 328 -3.27 -3.82 -23.22
N SER A 329 -3.23 -2.49 -23.20
CA SER A 329 -2.27 -1.70 -22.42
C SER A 329 -2.84 -1.26 -21.07
N GLY A 330 -4.12 -1.52 -20.81
CA GLY A 330 -4.80 -1.18 -19.58
C GLY A 330 -6.29 -1.44 -19.63
N TYR A 331 -6.94 -1.29 -18.48
CA TYR A 331 -8.38 -1.47 -18.29
C TYR A 331 -8.97 -0.24 -17.58
N VAL A 332 -10.10 0.23 -18.11
CA VAL A 332 -10.86 1.34 -17.52
C VAL A 332 -11.77 0.85 -16.39
N ASN A 333 -12.37 1.77 -15.65
CA ASN A 333 -13.28 1.49 -14.53
C ASN A 333 -12.61 0.71 -13.38
N ASN A 334 -11.32 0.95 -13.13
CA ASN A 334 -10.59 0.35 -12.01
C ASN A 334 -10.72 1.18 -10.72
N THR A 335 -11.69 2.10 -10.62
CA THR A 335 -11.90 2.85 -9.39
C THR A 335 -12.71 2.04 -8.39
N TYR A 336 -12.21 1.89 -7.17
CA TYR A 336 -12.90 1.18 -6.10
C TYR A 336 -12.47 1.69 -4.72
N LYS A 337 -13.31 1.41 -3.73
CA LYS A 337 -12.95 1.51 -2.31
C LYS A 337 -13.26 0.19 -1.62
N THR A 338 -12.37 -0.21 -0.74
CA THR A 338 -12.41 -1.48 -0.01
C THR A 338 -12.16 -1.22 1.46
N VAL A 339 -12.90 -1.91 2.32
CA VAL A 339 -12.54 -2.09 3.72
C VAL A 339 -12.18 -3.55 3.94
N ARG A 340 -11.03 -3.79 4.58
CA ARG A 340 -10.68 -5.09 5.12
C ARG A 340 -10.82 -5.03 6.63
N VAL A 341 -11.48 -6.01 7.23
CA VAL A 341 -11.68 -6.10 8.68
C VAL A 341 -11.18 -7.45 9.17
N VAL A 342 -10.23 -7.43 10.10
CA VAL A 342 -9.45 -8.59 10.56
C VAL A 342 -9.51 -8.69 12.08
N ALA A 343 -9.96 -9.85 12.57
CA ALA A 343 -9.99 -10.22 13.97
C ALA A 343 -9.77 -11.73 14.15
N GLY A 344 -9.69 -12.17 15.42
CA GLY A 344 -9.55 -13.58 15.76
C GLY A 344 -10.64 -14.48 15.15
N ALA A 345 -11.88 -13.99 15.04
CA ALA A 345 -13.02 -14.74 14.49
C ALA A 345 -13.22 -14.58 12.97
N TYR A 346 -12.87 -13.43 12.37
CA TYR A 346 -13.17 -13.11 10.96
C TYR A 346 -12.00 -12.40 10.26
N ASP A 347 -11.88 -12.57 8.94
CA ASP A 347 -11.08 -11.72 8.04
C ASP A 347 -11.92 -11.52 6.79
N VAL A 348 -12.40 -10.30 6.57
CA VAL A 348 -13.33 -9.99 5.49
C VAL A 348 -12.84 -8.82 4.65
N ALA A 349 -12.99 -8.94 3.33
CA ALA A 349 -12.75 -7.84 2.40
C ALA A 349 -14.08 -7.48 1.70
N TYR A 350 -14.49 -6.23 1.82
CA TYR A 350 -15.68 -5.69 1.17
C TYR A 350 -15.32 -4.51 0.27
N THR A 351 -15.65 -4.63 -1.02
CA THR A 351 -15.28 -3.68 -2.07
C THR A 351 -16.51 -3.14 -2.77
N VAL A 352 -16.54 -1.83 -3.02
CA VAL A 352 -17.50 -1.15 -3.89
C VAL A 352 -16.75 -0.54 -5.07
N TRP A 353 -17.12 -0.95 -6.29
CA TRP A 353 -16.56 -0.43 -7.53
C TRP A 353 -17.30 0.81 -8.01
N CYS A 354 -16.66 1.64 -8.83
CA CYS A 354 -17.30 2.78 -9.48
C CYS A 354 -18.45 2.40 -10.43
N THR A 355 -18.57 1.12 -10.79
CA THR A 355 -19.71 0.55 -11.52
C THR A 355 -20.89 0.17 -10.60
N ASN A 356 -20.80 0.47 -9.30
CA ASN A 356 -21.71 0.03 -8.22
C ASN A 356 -21.82 -1.48 -8.05
N GLU A 357 -20.85 -2.21 -8.58
CA GLU A 357 -20.70 -3.64 -8.32
C GLU A 357 -19.95 -3.85 -7.02
N HIS A 358 -20.25 -4.95 -6.34
CA HIS A 358 -19.78 -5.22 -4.99
C HIS A 358 -19.09 -6.56 -4.93
N GLN A 359 -18.09 -6.65 -4.07
CA GLN A 359 -17.44 -7.91 -3.73
C GLN A 359 -17.36 -8.05 -2.21
N LEU A 360 -17.63 -9.26 -1.71
CA LEU A 360 -17.47 -9.65 -0.33
C LEU A 360 -16.75 -11.00 -0.27
N TYR A 361 -15.62 -11.06 0.42
CA TYR A 361 -14.80 -12.27 0.56
C TYR A 361 -14.56 -12.62 2.03
N ASP A 362 -14.61 -13.91 2.34
CA ASP A 362 -14.09 -14.48 3.58
C ASP A 362 -12.62 -14.86 3.35
N MET A 363 -11.69 -14.00 3.78
CA MET A 363 -10.27 -14.18 3.49
C MET A 363 -9.64 -15.32 4.29
N LYS A 364 -10.29 -15.82 5.36
CA LYS A 364 -9.83 -17.02 6.08
C LYS A 364 -10.08 -18.30 5.28
N LYS A 365 -11.21 -18.36 4.56
CA LYS A 365 -11.62 -19.55 3.79
C LYS A 365 -11.25 -19.45 2.31
N ASP A 366 -11.22 -18.25 1.78
CA ASP A 366 -10.94 -17.93 0.38
C ASP A 366 -9.88 -16.82 0.29
N PRO A 367 -8.62 -17.10 0.68
CA PRO A 367 -7.53 -16.13 0.57
C PRO A 367 -7.19 -15.77 -0.88
N TYR A 368 -7.78 -16.46 -1.85
CA TYR A 368 -7.59 -16.26 -3.29
C TYR A 368 -8.74 -15.46 -3.94
N GLN A 369 -9.73 -15.02 -3.15
CA GLN A 369 -10.81 -14.14 -3.59
C GLN A 369 -11.58 -14.65 -4.83
N LEU A 370 -11.84 -15.95 -4.90
CA LEU A 370 -12.50 -16.59 -6.03
C LEU A 370 -14.03 -16.63 -5.89
N THR A 371 -14.56 -16.60 -4.67
CA THR A 371 -15.98 -16.74 -4.37
C THR A 371 -16.54 -15.46 -3.78
N ASN A 372 -17.17 -14.64 -4.61
CA ASN A 372 -17.86 -13.44 -4.14
C ASN A 372 -19.15 -13.83 -3.40
N LEU A 373 -19.22 -13.53 -2.11
CA LEU A 373 -20.35 -13.81 -1.22
C LEU A 373 -21.46 -12.74 -1.29
N TYR A 374 -21.18 -11.58 -1.91
CA TYR A 374 -22.15 -10.50 -1.98
C TYR A 374 -23.42 -10.93 -2.74
N GLY A 375 -24.59 -10.65 -2.19
CA GLY A 375 -25.88 -11.03 -2.77
C GLY A 375 -26.22 -12.52 -2.67
N THR A 376 -25.38 -13.34 -2.05
CA THR A 376 -25.70 -14.76 -1.78
C THR A 376 -26.52 -14.88 -0.48
N ASN A 377 -27.27 -15.98 -0.31
CA ASN A 377 -27.91 -16.33 0.96
C ASN A 377 -27.02 -17.32 1.72
N SER A 378 -25.94 -16.81 2.31
CA SER A 378 -24.90 -17.59 2.99
C SER A 378 -24.68 -17.08 4.40
N THR A 379 -24.16 -17.94 5.27
CA THR A 379 -23.68 -17.61 6.62
C THR A 379 -22.20 -17.97 6.79
N ALA A 380 -21.45 -17.99 5.68
CA ALA A 380 -20.09 -18.51 5.65
C ALA A 380 -19.12 -17.77 6.60
N VAL A 381 -19.28 -16.46 6.77
CA VAL A 381 -18.42 -15.65 7.65
C VAL A 381 -19.03 -15.63 9.05
N ASN A 382 -18.35 -16.24 10.03
CA ASN A 382 -18.72 -16.19 11.45
C ASN A 382 -20.22 -16.48 11.75
N ASN A 383 -20.88 -17.32 10.93
CA ASN A 383 -22.32 -17.59 10.99
C ASN A 383 -23.24 -16.38 10.77
N TRP A 384 -22.71 -15.26 10.29
CA TRP A 384 -23.48 -14.06 10.00
C TRP A 384 -24.14 -14.12 8.62
N PRO A 385 -25.43 -13.77 8.50
CA PRO A 385 -26.06 -13.60 7.20
C PRO A 385 -25.31 -12.57 6.35
N THR A 386 -24.91 -12.96 5.14
CA THR A 386 -24.10 -12.16 4.22
C THR A 386 -24.69 -10.79 3.90
N ASN A 387 -26.03 -10.67 3.81
CA ASN A 387 -26.72 -9.40 3.60
C ASN A 387 -26.56 -8.45 4.79
N LYS A 388 -26.68 -8.97 6.03
CA LYS A 388 -26.46 -8.19 7.26
C LYS A 388 -25.01 -7.75 7.35
N LEU A 389 -24.07 -8.67 7.15
CA LEU A 389 -22.64 -8.37 7.14
C LEU A 389 -22.29 -7.26 6.12
N ALA A 390 -22.77 -7.39 4.87
CA ALA A 390 -22.53 -6.39 3.83
C ALA A 390 -23.06 -5.00 4.22
N SER A 391 -24.22 -4.91 4.89
CA SER A 391 -24.78 -3.62 5.35
C SER A 391 -23.90 -2.91 6.38
N ARG A 392 -23.27 -3.65 7.30
CA ARG A 392 -22.34 -3.11 8.31
C ARG A 392 -21.05 -2.65 7.66
N LEU A 393 -20.48 -3.49 6.79
CA LEU A 393 -19.25 -3.16 6.05
C LEU A 393 -19.45 -1.96 5.13
N ASN A 394 -20.64 -1.80 4.55
CA ASN A 394 -21.02 -0.59 3.81
C ASN A 394 -21.02 0.65 4.70
N GLY A 395 -21.64 0.59 5.90
CA GLY A 395 -21.62 1.71 6.84
C GLY A 395 -20.20 2.07 7.31
N LEU A 396 -19.38 1.06 7.56
CA LEU A 396 -17.96 1.25 7.92
C LEU A 396 -17.18 1.88 6.76
N LEU A 397 -17.33 1.38 5.53
CA LEU A 397 -16.68 1.92 4.34
C LEU A 397 -17.10 3.37 4.05
N LEU A 398 -18.38 3.71 4.25
CA LEU A 398 -18.89 5.09 4.17
C LEU A 398 -18.29 6.01 5.23
N THR A 399 -17.93 5.48 6.38
CA THR A 399 -17.26 6.25 7.44
C THR A 399 -15.80 6.48 7.09
N LEU A 400 -15.14 5.46 6.52
CA LEU A 400 -13.71 5.48 6.20
C LEU A 400 -13.37 6.20 4.89
N LYS A 401 -14.30 6.29 3.93
CA LYS A 401 -14.02 6.80 2.56
C LYS A 401 -13.36 8.18 2.50
N ARG A 402 -13.56 9.01 3.52
CA ARG A 402 -13.06 10.40 3.66
C ARG A 402 -12.64 10.71 5.09
N CYS A 403 -12.32 9.68 5.87
CA CYS A 403 -11.94 9.86 7.26
C CYS A 403 -10.71 10.77 7.38
N LYS A 404 -10.56 11.40 8.55
CA LYS A 404 -9.35 12.12 8.94
C LYS A 404 -9.09 11.89 10.43
N GLY A 405 -7.82 11.80 10.81
CA GLY A 405 -7.37 11.65 12.19
C GLY A 405 -8.10 10.51 12.89
N HIS A 406 -8.66 10.84 14.06
CA HIS A 406 -9.38 9.90 14.93
C HIS A 406 -10.51 9.11 14.23
N VAL A 407 -11.17 9.66 13.22
CA VAL A 407 -12.23 8.92 12.50
C VAL A 407 -11.64 7.76 11.68
N CYS A 408 -10.40 7.89 11.19
CA CYS A 408 -9.73 6.81 10.46
C CYS A 408 -9.33 5.66 11.37
N THR A 409 -9.00 5.93 12.64
CA THR A 409 -8.55 4.93 13.60
C THR A 409 -9.68 4.39 14.48
N ARG A 410 -10.75 5.15 14.68
CA ARG A 410 -11.94 4.78 15.47
C ARG A 410 -13.25 5.07 14.71
N PRO A 411 -13.48 4.44 13.55
CA PRO A 411 -14.66 4.71 12.74
C PRO A 411 -15.96 4.28 13.43
N TRP A 412 -15.93 3.25 14.29
CA TRP A 412 -17.12 2.82 15.02
C TRP A 412 -17.62 3.87 16.01
N GLU A 413 -16.73 4.64 16.65
CA GLU A 413 -17.12 5.77 17.52
C GLU A 413 -17.81 6.89 16.74
N LYS A 414 -17.46 7.07 15.46
CA LYS A 414 -18.13 8.04 14.58
C LYS A 414 -19.57 7.61 14.25
N VAL A 415 -19.81 6.32 14.05
CA VAL A 415 -21.15 5.78 13.74
C VAL A 415 -21.99 5.61 15.01
N HIS A 416 -21.37 5.19 16.13
CA HIS A 416 -22.00 4.88 17.42
C HIS A 416 -21.33 5.68 18.56
N PRO A 417 -21.63 7.00 18.68
CA PRO A 417 -20.94 7.89 19.62
C PRO A 417 -21.19 7.56 21.09
N GLN A 418 -22.19 6.73 21.41
CA GLN A 418 -22.48 6.27 22.77
C GLN A 418 -21.48 5.19 23.25
N GLY A 419 -20.59 4.70 22.38
CA GLY A 419 -19.52 3.75 22.75
C GLY A 419 -19.95 2.28 22.84
N ASN A 420 -21.17 1.96 22.41
CA ASN A 420 -21.71 0.60 22.47
C ASN A 420 -21.20 -0.33 21.35
N VAL A 421 -20.54 0.22 20.33
CA VAL A 421 -19.99 -0.54 19.20
C VAL A 421 -18.53 -0.17 19.05
N ARG A 422 -17.64 -1.15 19.26
CA ARG A 422 -16.18 -0.95 19.17
C ARG A 422 -15.56 -1.72 18.01
N ASN A 423 -16.25 -2.72 17.49
CA ASN A 423 -15.81 -3.57 16.41
C ASN A 423 -17.02 -4.09 15.59
N LEU A 424 -16.73 -4.85 14.54
CA LEU A 424 -17.71 -5.44 13.66
C LEU A 424 -18.61 -6.44 14.40
N GLU A 425 -18.07 -7.21 15.35
CA GLU A 425 -18.86 -8.15 16.16
C GLU A 425 -19.96 -7.43 16.95
N ASP A 426 -19.62 -6.33 17.63
CA ASP A 426 -20.61 -5.48 18.32
C ASP A 426 -21.64 -4.91 17.31
N ALA A 427 -21.21 -4.51 16.11
CA ALA A 427 -22.08 -3.96 15.07
C ALA A 427 -23.04 -5.00 14.45
N MET A 428 -22.76 -6.29 14.64
CA MET A 428 -23.57 -7.40 14.15
C MET A 428 -24.74 -7.76 15.06
N ASP A 429 -24.90 -7.10 16.22
CA ASP A 429 -26.11 -7.19 17.04
C ASP A 429 -27.37 -6.85 16.22
N GLU A 430 -28.42 -7.65 16.40
CA GLU A 430 -29.68 -7.56 15.65
C GLU A 430 -30.41 -6.23 15.89
N ARG A 431 -30.18 -5.57 17.02
CA ARG A 431 -30.78 -4.25 17.32
C ARG A 431 -30.39 -3.18 16.29
N TYR A 432 -29.27 -3.37 15.61
CA TYR A 432 -28.79 -2.44 14.57
C TYR A 432 -29.21 -2.83 13.15
N ASP A 433 -29.98 -3.92 12.97
CA ASP A 433 -30.36 -4.42 11.64
C ASP A 433 -31.10 -3.37 10.81
N VAL A 434 -32.13 -2.74 11.39
CA VAL A 434 -32.93 -1.72 10.70
C VAL A 434 -32.08 -0.49 10.38
N PHE A 435 -31.17 -0.12 11.27
CA PHE A 435 -30.28 1.02 11.03
C PHE A 435 -29.35 0.79 9.84
N TYR A 436 -28.58 -0.29 9.85
CA TYR A 436 -27.65 -0.56 8.74
C TYR A 436 -28.38 -0.97 7.45
N GLY A 437 -29.53 -1.63 7.56
CA GLY A 437 -30.30 -2.12 6.41
C GLY A 437 -31.15 -1.06 5.71
N GLU A 438 -31.71 -0.10 6.45
CA GLU A 438 -32.72 0.83 5.92
C GLU A 438 -32.37 2.31 6.12
N ARG A 439 -31.63 2.66 7.16
CA ARG A 439 -31.34 4.07 7.51
C ARG A 439 -29.99 4.54 7.00
N GLN A 440 -29.01 3.64 6.96
CA GLN A 440 -27.68 3.95 6.48
C GLN A 440 -27.70 4.18 4.96
N HIS A 441 -26.89 5.13 4.49
CA HIS A 441 -26.71 5.33 3.06
C HIS A 441 -25.99 4.14 2.42
N VAL A 442 -26.10 3.99 1.10
CA VAL A 442 -25.37 2.98 0.35
C VAL A 442 -24.18 3.65 -0.35
N MET A 443 -22.99 3.10 -0.15
CA MET A 443 -21.80 3.52 -0.87
C MET A 443 -22.03 3.34 -2.37
N SER A 444 -21.84 4.41 -3.12
CA SER A 444 -22.14 4.40 -4.54
C SER A 444 -21.31 5.44 -5.28
N PHE A 445 -21.21 5.23 -6.58
CA PHE A 445 -20.59 6.17 -7.52
C PHE A 445 -21.59 6.49 -8.63
N SER A 446 -21.67 7.76 -9.04
CA SER A 446 -22.49 8.15 -10.20
C SER A 446 -21.79 7.86 -11.54
N ARG A 447 -20.46 7.80 -11.55
CA ARG A 447 -19.61 7.41 -12.69
C ARG A 447 -18.18 7.09 -12.24
N CYS A 448 -17.44 6.38 -13.08
CA CYS A 448 -16.00 6.16 -12.92
C CYS A 448 -15.21 7.41 -13.37
N VAL A 449 -14.17 7.78 -12.61
CA VAL A 449 -13.34 8.97 -12.85
C VAL A 449 -11.85 8.63 -12.68
N MET A 450 -10.97 9.46 -13.25
CA MET A 450 -9.51 9.21 -13.26
C MET A 450 -8.80 9.54 -11.95
N GLY A 451 -9.48 10.21 -11.03
CA GLY A 451 -8.97 10.72 -9.76
C GLY A 451 -10.12 11.04 -8.82
N GLN A 452 -9.82 11.29 -7.54
CA GLN A 452 -10.87 11.57 -6.57
C GLN A 452 -11.70 12.81 -6.98
N ASP A 453 -13.01 12.61 -7.11
CA ASP A 453 -14.01 13.64 -7.36
C ASP A 453 -15.20 13.40 -6.44
N LEU A 454 -15.33 14.24 -5.40
CA LEU A 454 -16.37 14.08 -4.39
C LEU A 454 -17.78 14.22 -4.96
N SER A 455 -17.96 14.90 -6.10
CA SER A 455 -19.27 15.06 -6.73
C SER A 455 -19.84 13.75 -7.30
N VAL A 456 -18.99 12.73 -7.47
CA VAL A 456 -19.40 11.43 -7.99
C VAL A 456 -19.56 10.35 -6.94
N GLU A 457 -19.15 10.59 -5.69
CA GLU A 457 -19.10 9.55 -4.64
C GLU A 457 -20.39 9.38 -3.82
N GLY A 458 -21.56 9.74 -4.35
CA GLY A 458 -22.84 9.55 -3.64
C GLY A 458 -22.84 10.20 -2.25
N ALA A 459 -23.34 9.48 -1.24
CA ALA A 459 -23.31 9.94 0.15
C ALA A 459 -21.88 10.06 0.68
N LEU A 460 -21.53 11.22 1.25
CA LEU A 460 -20.17 11.52 1.70
C LEU A 460 -19.91 11.26 3.18
N GLU A 461 -20.98 11.13 3.97
CA GLU A 461 -20.93 10.94 5.42
C GLU A 461 -21.85 9.78 5.82
N PRO A 462 -21.51 9.02 6.88
CA PRO A 462 -22.42 8.03 7.44
C PRO A 462 -23.55 8.71 8.20
N VAL A 463 -24.70 8.05 8.24
CA VAL A 463 -25.73 8.34 9.23
C VAL A 463 -25.23 7.88 10.60
N VAL A 464 -25.37 8.73 11.61
CA VAL A 464 -24.96 8.44 13.00
C VAL A 464 -26.13 7.80 13.74
N TRP A 465 -25.85 6.75 14.52
CA TRP A 465 -26.84 6.05 15.33
C TRP A 465 -27.47 6.95 16.41
N GLN A 466 -28.79 6.81 16.58
CA GLN A 466 -29.56 7.45 17.65
C GLN A 466 -30.43 6.42 18.37
N ASP A 467 -30.39 6.39 19.70
CA ASP A 467 -31.07 5.36 20.51
C ASP A 467 -32.61 5.37 20.36
N GLU A 468 -33.19 6.49 19.93
CA GLU A 468 -34.62 6.61 19.64
C GLU A 468 -35.09 5.67 18.50
N TRP A 469 -34.18 5.10 17.72
CA TRP A 469 -34.53 4.12 16.70
C TRP A 469 -34.89 2.74 17.27
N ASN A 470 -34.56 2.48 18.53
CA ASN A 470 -35.04 1.30 19.25
C ASN A 470 -36.50 1.43 19.72
N SER A 471 -37.08 2.63 19.82
CA SER A 471 -38.43 2.79 20.40
C SER A 471 -39.57 2.46 19.43
N TRP A 472 -39.27 2.27 18.15
CA TRP A 472 -40.26 1.99 17.10
C TRP A 472 -40.28 0.54 16.62
N SER A 473 -39.30 -0.29 16.99
CA SER A 473 -39.17 -1.67 16.50
C SER A 473 -39.85 -2.74 17.37
N TRP A 474 -40.33 -2.39 18.57
CA TRP A 474 -41.04 -3.32 19.48
C TRP A 474 -42.58 -3.24 19.38
N ALA A 475 -43.09 -2.47 18.42
CA ALA A 475 -44.53 -2.26 18.23
C ALA A 475 -45.03 -2.84 16.90
N THR A 476 -44.84 -4.16 16.69
CA THR A 476 -45.71 -4.99 15.83
C THR A 476 -45.70 -6.42 16.31
#